data_AF-A0A926TPH8-F1
#
_entry.id   AF-A0A926TPH8-F1
#
_cell.length_a   1.000
_cell.length_b   1.000
_cell.length_c   1.000
_cell.angle_alpha   90.00
_cell.angle_beta   90.00
_cell.angle_gamma   90.00
#
_symmetry.space_group_name_H-M   'P 1'
#
loop_
_entity.id
_entity.type
_entity.pdbx_description
1 polymer ?
#
loop_
_entity_poly.entity_id
_entity_poly.type
_entity_poly.pdbx_seq_one_letter_code
_entity_poly.pdbx_strand_id
1 'polypeptide(L)'
;MHVPSLQPVNSSHFCVSGDVTIHPTAVIASGVLLQADPEARVIIGAGVCLGLGTVIHAHQGTLEVEAEVTIGAGVLVIGTGKIGSSACIGAASTLWNHSIARGEIVPPLSLLGVPNERSPETQSTDRQPAETTVIETPSVPSASLTKAQDSPNGTVDPTANQPAAEIQLSFSTPVYGQANLNRLLSTLLPHRQMFLNSSEDAKSDS
;
A
#
# COMPACT_ATOMS: atom_id res chain seq x y z
N MET A 1 -33.76 -22.69 33.44
CA MET A 1 -32.50 -21.94 33.22
C MET A 1 -31.84 -22.51 31.99
N HIS A 2 -31.63 -21.72 30.94
CA HIS A 2 -30.84 -22.12 29.78
C HIS A 2 -29.39 -21.72 30.05
N VAL A 3 -28.53 -22.69 30.32
CA VAL A 3 -27.08 -22.47 30.33
C VAL A 3 -26.64 -22.44 28.86
N PRO A 4 -25.94 -21.40 28.38
CA PRO A 4 -25.35 -21.42 27.04
C PRO A 4 -24.39 -22.59 26.94
N SER A 5 -24.41 -23.33 25.83
CA SER A 5 -23.38 -24.35 25.59
C SER A 5 -22.03 -23.66 25.52
N LEU A 6 -21.08 -24.09 26.35
CA LEU A 6 -19.68 -23.70 26.20
C LEU A 6 -19.22 -24.19 24.83
N GLN A 7 -19.15 -23.29 23.85
CA GLN A 7 -18.61 -23.64 22.55
C GLN A 7 -17.13 -24.03 22.73
N PRO A 8 -16.63 -25.03 21.99
CA PRO A 8 -15.21 -25.37 22.01
C PRO A 8 -14.36 -24.13 21.76
N VAL A 9 -13.19 -24.05 22.40
CA VAL A 9 -12.21 -22.98 22.12
C VAL A 9 -11.85 -23.08 20.63
N ASN A 10 -12.40 -22.19 19.83
CA ASN A 10 -12.27 -22.26 18.39
C ASN A 10 -10.85 -21.83 18.01
N SER A 11 -10.01 -22.81 17.65
CA SER A 11 -8.65 -22.58 17.16
C SER A 11 -8.63 -22.20 15.68
N SER A 12 -9.74 -21.68 15.14
CA SER A 12 -9.81 -21.16 13.78
C SER A 12 -8.84 -19.99 13.63
N HIS A 13 -7.85 -20.14 12.76
CA HIS A 13 -6.88 -19.10 12.47
C HIS A 13 -7.52 -17.83 11.89
N PHE A 14 -8.74 -17.91 11.35
CA PHE A 14 -9.53 -16.78 10.86
C PHE A 14 -10.99 -16.90 11.31
N CYS A 15 -11.73 -15.80 11.30
CA CYS A 15 -13.15 -15.73 11.65
C CYS A 15 -13.98 -15.40 10.42
N VAL A 16 -15.17 -16.01 10.30
CA VAL A 16 -16.13 -15.80 9.22
C VAL A 16 -17.53 -15.61 9.80
N SER A 17 -18.26 -14.58 9.34
CA SER A 17 -19.63 -14.26 9.76
C SER A 17 -20.45 -13.73 8.58
N GLY A 18 -21.72 -14.15 8.47
CA GLY A 18 -22.63 -13.74 7.39
C GLY A 18 -22.46 -14.53 6.07
N ASP A 19 -22.98 -13.98 4.97
CA ASP A 19 -22.82 -14.56 3.62
C ASP A 19 -21.40 -14.28 3.10
N VAL A 20 -20.53 -15.28 3.25
CA VAL A 20 -19.13 -15.23 2.83
C VAL A 20 -18.80 -16.47 2.02
N THR A 21 -18.52 -16.28 0.73
CA THR A 21 -18.08 -17.35 -0.18
C THR A 21 -16.57 -17.27 -0.41
N ILE A 22 -15.86 -18.38 -0.21
CA ILE A 22 -14.40 -18.46 -0.30
C ILE A 22 -14.02 -19.55 -1.31
N HIS A 23 -13.21 -19.21 -2.32
CA HIS A 23 -12.71 -20.20 -3.27
C HIS A 23 -11.72 -21.17 -2.61
N PRO A 24 -11.75 -22.49 -2.91
CA PRO A 24 -10.87 -23.48 -2.26
C PRO A 24 -9.35 -23.27 -2.40
N THR A 25 -8.91 -22.41 -3.32
CA THR A 25 -7.50 -22.07 -3.53
C THR A 25 -7.07 -20.75 -2.90
N ALA A 26 -7.95 -20.07 -2.16
CA ALA A 26 -7.59 -18.86 -1.42
C ALA A 26 -6.73 -19.20 -0.20
N VAL A 27 -5.69 -18.40 0.06
CA VAL A 27 -4.77 -18.52 1.19
C VAL A 27 -5.16 -17.49 2.24
N ILE A 28 -5.54 -17.95 3.42
CA ILE A 28 -6.01 -17.10 4.52
C ILE A 28 -5.06 -17.22 5.72
N ALA A 29 -4.40 -16.12 6.08
CA ALA A 29 -3.49 -16.08 7.21
C ALA A 29 -4.22 -15.99 8.57
N SER A 30 -3.45 -16.15 9.66
CA SER A 30 -3.97 -15.98 11.02
C SER A 30 -4.50 -14.56 11.28
N GLY A 31 -5.53 -14.44 12.11
CA GLY A 31 -6.15 -13.17 12.50
C GLY A 31 -7.05 -12.53 11.45
N VAL A 32 -7.30 -13.18 10.30
CA VAL A 32 -8.21 -12.64 9.29
C VAL A 32 -9.66 -12.66 9.79
N LEU A 33 -10.41 -11.59 9.55
CA LEU A 33 -11.84 -11.48 9.83
C LEU A 33 -12.60 -11.21 8.52
N LEU A 34 -13.52 -12.09 8.17
CA LEU A 34 -14.45 -11.92 7.06
C LEU A 34 -15.87 -11.76 7.63
N GLN A 35 -16.49 -10.61 7.42
CA GLN A 35 -17.85 -10.32 7.86
C GLN A 35 -18.71 -9.83 6.69
N ALA A 36 -19.92 -10.36 6.58
CA ALA A 36 -20.99 -9.76 5.81
C ALA A 36 -22.16 -9.45 6.75
N ASP A 37 -22.67 -8.22 6.67
CA ASP A 37 -23.90 -7.83 7.35
C ASP A 37 -25.14 -8.49 6.70
N PRO A 38 -26.33 -8.44 7.33
CA PRO A 38 -27.56 -8.88 6.68
C PRO A 38 -27.73 -8.24 5.30
N GLU A 39 -28.11 -9.05 4.30
CA GLU A 39 -28.26 -8.66 2.89
C GLU A 39 -26.97 -8.22 2.17
N ALA A 40 -25.83 -8.17 2.86
CA ALA A 40 -24.51 -7.99 2.26
C ALA A 40 -23.82 -9.34 2.00
N ARG A 41 -22.76 -9.35 1.18
CA ARG A 41 -21.99 -10.57 0.85
C ARG A 41 -20.52 -10.29 0.58
N VAL A 42 -19.63 -11.15 1.09
CA VAL A 42 -18.21 -11.18 0.72
C VAL A 42 -17.92 -12.33 -0.25
N ILE A 43 -17.21 -12.04 -1.34
CA ILE A 43 -16.76 -13.05 -2.31
C ILE A 43 -15.24 -13.02 -2.39
N ILE A 44 -14.57 -14.13 -2.05
CA ILE A 44 -13.12 -14.30 -2.17
C ILE A 44 -12.81 -15.25 -3.32
N GLY A 45 -12.20 -14.72 -4.38
CA GLY A 45 -11.87 -15.41 -5.62
C GLY A 45 -10.71 -16.42 -5.52
N ALA A 46 -10.41 -17.06 -6.65
CA ALA A 46 -9.38 -18.09 -6.75
C ALA A 46 -7.97 -17.53 -6.57
N GLY A 47 -7.13 -18.19 -5.76
CA GLY A 47 -5.73 -17.80 -5.57
C GLY A 47 -5.53 -16.46 -4.84
N VAL A 48 -6.56 -15.92 -4.19
CA VAL A 48 -6.44 -14.72 -3.35
C VAL A 48 -5.59 -15.02 -2.12
N CYS A 49 -4.66 -14.12 -1.80
CA CYS A 49 -3.83 -14.19 -0.60
C CYS A 49 -4.25 -13.10 0.39
N LEU A 50 -4.75 -13.49 1.57
CA LEU A 50 -5.13 -12.58 2.65
C LEU A 50 -4.05 -12.57 3.74
N GLY A 51 -3.37 -11.43 3.89
CA GLY A 51 -2.33 -11.22 4.90
C GLY A 51 -2.84 -11.28 6.34
N LEU A 52 -1.93 -11.53 7.29
CA LEU A 52 -2.24 -11.65 8.72
C LEU A 52 -3.00 -10.42 9.24
N GLY A 53 -4.08 -10.64 9.99
CA GLY A 53 -4.88 -9.55 10.57
C GLY A 53 -5.69 -8.72 9.57
N THR A 54 -5.87 -9.18 8.33
CA THR A 54 -6.74 -8.50 7.35
C THR A 54 -8.21 -8.57 7.80
N VAL A 55 -8.92 -7.46 7.72
CA VAL A 55 -10.36 -7.36 8.01
C VAL A 55 -11.10 -6.98 6.73
N ILE A 56 -12.09 -7.80 6.35
CA ILE A 56 -12.97 -7.56 5.21
C ILE A 56 -14.41 -7.58 5.73
N HIS A 57 -15.10 -6.44 5.62
CA HIS A 57 -16.46 -6.25 6.10
C HIS A 57 -17.36 -5.72 4.98
N ALA A 58 -18.21 -6.59 4.41
CA ALA A 58 -19.26 -6.17 3.48
C ALA A 58 -20.42 -5.51 4.24
N HIS A 59 -20.73 -4.26 3.88
CA HIS A 59 -21.83 -3.49 4.45
C HIS A 59 -22.64 -2.86 3.30
N GLN A 60 -23.96 -3.04 3.30
CA GLN A 60 -24.90 -2.54 2.28
C GLN A 60 -24.67 -3.03 0.82
N GLY A 61 -24.10 -4.22 0.62
CA GLY A 61 -24.02 -4.83 -0.71
C GLY A 61 -22.96 -5.92 -0.84
N THR A 62 -22.47 -6.15 -2.06
CA THR A 62 -21.40 -7.12 -2.33
C THR A 62 -20.01 -6.46 -2.27
N LEU A 63 -19.08 -7.15 -1.61
CA LEU A 63 -17.65 -6.86 -1.64
C LEU A 63 -16.93 -8.05 -2.29
N GLU A 64 -16.44 -7.84 -3.51
CA GLU A 64 -15.83 -8.89 -4.34
C GLU A 64 -14.31 -8.71 -4.41
N VAL A 65 -13.57 -9.75 -4.07
CA VAL A 65 -12.13 -9.86 -4.29
C VAL A 65 -11.91 -10.85 -5.42
N GLU A 66 -11.50 -10.36 -6.60
CA GLU A 66 -11.29 -11.22 -7.77
C GLU A 66 -10.07 -12.14 -7.62
N ALA A 67 -9.85 -13.01 -8.61
CA ALA A 67 -8.75 -13.97 -8.59
C ALA A 67 -7.36 -13.31 -8.51
N GLU A 68 -6.41 -14.03 -7.89
CA GLU A 68 -4.98 -13.69 -7.79
C GLU A 68 -4.66 -12.38 -7.05
N VAL A 69 -5.62 -11.76 -6.37
CA VAL A 69 -5.38 -10.56 -5.56
C VAL A 69 -4.50 -10.88 -4.36
N THR A 70 -3.48 -10.06 -4.12
CA THR A 70 -2.63 -10.13 -2.93
C THR A 70 -2.96 -8.98 -1.98
N ILE A 71 -3.42 -9.30 -0.77
CA ILE A 71 -3.72 -8.34 0.28
C ILE A 71 -2.67 -8.43 1.39
N GLY A 72 -1.97 -7.34 1.67
CA GLY A 72 -0.96 -7.24 2.70
C GLY A 72 -1.52 -7.39 4.13
N ALA A 73 -0.63 -7.59 5.10
CA ALA A 73 -1.03 -7.75 6.51
C ALA A 73 -1.72 -6.49 7.05
N GLY A 74 -2.72 -6.67 7.92
CA GLY A 74 -3.44 -5.59 8.61
C GLY A 74 -4.26 -4.66 7.71
N VAL A 75 -4.59 -5.09 6.48
CA VAL A 75 -5.46 -4.30 5.59
C VAL A 75 -6.90 -4.31 6.10
N LEU A 76 -7.58 -3.17 5.99
CA LEU A 76 -8.99 -3.00 6.32
C LEU A 76 -9.79 -2.69 5.05
N VAL A 77 -10.82 -3.48 4.76
CA VAL A 77 -11.75 -3.23 3.64
C VAL A 77 -13.17 -3.21 4.19
N ILE A 78 -13.87 -2.09 4.05
CA ILE A 78 -15.24 -1.90 4.56
C ILE A 78 -16.18 -1.42 3.45
N GLY A 79 -17.39 -1.97 3.42
CA GLY A 79 -18.50 -1.48 2.60
C GLY A 79 -18.73 -2.31 1.35
N THR A 80 -18.96 -1.64 0.22
CA THR A 80 -19.16 -2.28 -1.09
C THR A 80 -18.03 -1.94 -2.05
N GLY A 81 -17.71 -2.86 -2.96
CA GLY A 81 -16.72 -2.60 -4.00
C GLY A 81 -16.19 -3.88 -4.64
N LYS A 82 -15.26 -3.69 -5.56
CA LYS A 82 -14.58 -4.77 -6.28
C LYS A 82 -13.07 -4.53 -6.27
N ILE A 83 -12.30 -5.50 -5.80
CA ILE A 83 -10.84 -5.51 -5.91
C ILE A 83 -10.51 -6.35 -7.13
N GLY A 84 -10.11 -5.69 -8.21
CA GLY A 84 -9.87 -6.30 -9.51
C GLY A 84 -8.74 -7.32 -9.52
N SER A 85 -8.83 -8.30 -10.41
CA SER A 85 -7.94 -9.47 -10.45
C SER A 85 -6.46 -9.09 -10.50
N SER A 86 -5.60 -9.87 -9.85
CA SER A 86 -4.15 -9.67 -9.81
C SER A 86 -3.71 -8.30 -9.23
N ALA A 87 -4.59 -7.56 -8.54
CA ALA A 87 -4.23 -6.34 -7.81
C ALA A 87 -3.43 -6.64 -6.53
N CYS A 88 -2.61 -5.68 -6.11
CA CYS A 88 -1.77 -5.78 -4.92
C CYS A 88 -2.09 -4.66 -3.93
N ILE A 89 -2.61 -5.02 -2.75
CA ILE A 89 -2.92 -4.06 -1.68
C ILE A 89 -1.80 -4.08 -0.65
N GLY A 90 -1.09 -2.96 -0.51
CA GLY A 90 -0.01 -2.81 0.46
C GLY A 90 -0.49 -2.93 1.90
N ALA A 91 0.38 -3.43 2.78
CA ALA A 91 0.06 -3.68 4.19
C ALA A 91 -0.45 -2.42 4.92
N ALA A 92 -1.33 -2.64 5.90
CA ALA A 92 -1.96 -1.61 6.73
C ALA A 92 -2.68 -0.49 5.94
N SER A 93 -3.15 -0.79 4.72
CA SER A 93 -4.01 0.10 3.95
C SER A 93 -5.48 -0.06 4.34
N THR A 94 -6.27 1.01 4.17
CA THR A 94 -7.71 1.03 4.43
C THR A 94 -8.47 1.42 3.17
N LEU A 95 -9.45 0.61 2.79
CA LEU A 95 -10.36 0.81 1.66
C LEU A 95 -11.78 0.93 2.20
N TRP A 96 -12.47 2.04 1.91
CA TRP A 96 -13.84 2.30 2.36
C TRP A 96 -14.73 2.60 1.17
N ASN A 97 -15.74 1.76 0.88
CA ASN A 97 -16.62 1.91 -0.29
C ASN A 97 -15.86 2.21 -1.61
N HIS A 98 -14.72 1.54 -1.81
CA HIS A 98 -13.81 1.81 -2.92
C HIS A 98 -13.54 0.55 -3.73
N SER A 99 -13.39 0.71 -5.04
CA SER A 99 -13.04 -0.37 -5.96
C SER A 99 -11.65 -0.12 -6.54
N ILE A 100 -10.87 -1.19 -6.66
CA ILE A 100 -9.49 -1.19 -7.16
C ILE A 100 -9.47 -1.83 -8.54
N ALA A 101 -8.76 -1.23 -9.49
CA ALA A 101 -8.68 -1.74 -10.84
C ALA A 101 -7.86 -3.04 -10.93
N ARG A 102 -8.10 -3.82 -12.00
CA ARG A 102 -7.31 -5.02 -12.31
C ARG A 102 -5.82 -4.67 -12.41
N GLY A 103 -4.98 -5.41 -11.68
CA GLY A 103 -3.52 -5.23 -11.69
C GLY A 103 -3.02 -3.94 -11.03
N GLU A 104 -3.89 -3.17 -10.36
CA GLU A 104 -3.49 -1.95 -9.65
C GLU A 104 -2.66 -2.30 -8.39
N ILE A 105 -1.68 -1.44 -8.08
CA ILE A 105 -0.82 -1.57 -6.89
C ILE A 105 -1.13 -0.41 -5.95
N VAL A 106 -1.80 -0.70 -4.84
CA VAL A 106 -2.05 0.25 -3.76
C VAL A 106 -0.83 0.24 -2.81
N PRO A 107 -0.13 1.36 -2.60
CA PRO A 107 1.00 1.42 -1.67
C PRO A 107 0.61 1.06 -0.22
N PRO A 108 1.54 0.56 0.61
CA PRO A 108 1.27 0.37 2.05
C PRO A 108 0.83 1.67 2.73
N LEU A 109 0.04 1.55 3.80
CA LEU A 109 -0.52 2.69 4.57
C LEU A 109 -1.43 3.62 3.75
N SER A 110 -1.96 3.17 2.60
CA SER A 110 -2.91 3.97 1.81
C SER A 110 -4.28 4.04 2.48
N LEU A 111 -4.99 5.16 2.28
CA LEU A 111 -6.37 5.34 2.72
C LEU A 111 -7.21 5.77 1.52
N LEU A 112 -8.10 4.89 1.06
CA LEU A 112 -8.88 5.04 -0.17
C LEU A 112 -10.39 5.04 0.12
N GLY A 113 -11.12 5.88 -0.60
CA GLY A 113 -12.58 6.00 -0.47
C GLY A 113 -13.08 6.65 0.82
N VAL A 114 -12.25 7.51 1.44
CA VAL A 114 -12.70 8.39 2.54
C VAL A 114 -13.97 9.13 2.11
N PRO A 115 -15.03 9.16 2.94
CA PRO A 115 -16.21 9.96 2.67
C PRO A 115 -15.85 11.46 2.77
N ASN A 116 -15.36 12.03 1.67
CA ASN A 116 -15.35 13.47 1.48
C ASN A 116 -16.82 13.91 1.36
N GLU A 117 -17.30 14.71 2.31
CA GLU A 117 -18.64 15.29 2.22
C GLU A 117 -18.76 16.13 0.93
N ARG A 118 -19.66 15.70 0.04
CA ARG A 118 -20.08 16.39 -1.20
C ARG A 118 -19.01 16.52 -2.28
N SER A 119 -19.06 15.60 -3.26
CA SER A 119 -18.94 16.02 -4.66
C SER A 119 -20.36 16.25 -5.19
N PRO A 120 -20.68 17.40 -5.82
CA PRO A 120 -21.92 17.51 -6.58
C PRO A 120 -21.85 16.56 -7.79
N GLU A 121 -22.99 16.03 -8.20
CA GLU A 121 -23.11 15.29 -9.44
C GLU A 121 -22.77 16.20 -10.62
N THR A 122 -21.69 15.92 -11.34
CA THR A 122 -21.56 16.42 -12.72
C THR A 122 -22.29 15.45 -13.63
N GLN A 123 -23.63 15.54 -13.63
CA GLN A 123 -24.44 14.97 -14.69
C GLN A 123 -24.13 15.74 -15.97
N SER A 124 -23.44 15.09 -16.91
CA SER A 124 -23.25 15.60 -18.27
C SER A 124 -23.88 14.62 -19.25
N THR A 125 -25.15 14.90 -19.57
CA THR A 125 -25.95 14.13 -20.52
C THR A 125 -25.35 14.17 -21.92
N ASP A 126 -25.37 13.01 -22.58
CA ASP A 126 -25.11 12.80 -24.00
C ASP A 126 -25.83 13.82 -24.93
N ARG A 127 -25.11 14.38 -25.92
CA ARG A 127 -25.63 14.78 -27.24
C ARG A 127 -24.54 15.22 -28.24
N GLN A 128 -24.08 14.25 -29.03
CA GLN A 128 -23.65 14.41 -30.43
C GLN A 128 -24.93 14.41 -31.34
N PRO A 129 -24.96 14.76 -32.66
CA PRO A 129 -23.94 15.27 -33.61
C PRO A 129 -24.29 16.60 -34.36
N ALA A 130 -23.32 17.13 -35.09
CA ALA A 130 -23.54 17.79 -36.41
C ALA A 130 -22.25 17.77 -37.28
N GLU A 131 -22.37 17.34 -38.54
CA GLU A 131 -21.37 17.54 -39.62
C GLU A 131 -21.40 19.02 -40.08
N THR A 132 -20.53 19.62 -40.91
CA THR A 132 -19.65 19.19 -42.02
C THR A 132 -18.54 20.26 -42.17
N THR A 133 -17.31 19.99 -42.61
CA THR A 133 -16.81 20.26 -43.98
C THR A 133 -15.31 19.93 -44.11
N VAL A 134 -14.90 19.47 -45.29
CA VAL A 134 -13.55 19.02 -45.73
C VAL A 134 -13.16 19.87 -46.96
N ILE A 135 -11.92 20.09 -47.39
CA ILE A 135 -10.62 19.40 -47.21
C ILE A 135 -9.47 20.45 -47.30
N GLU A 136 -8.25 20.16 -46.80
CA GLU A 136 -7.03 20.24 -47.64
C GLU A 136 -5.79 19.58 -47.01
N THR A 137 -5.09 18.76 -47.82
CA THR A 137 -3.73 18.21 -47.65
C THR A 137 -3.05 18.37 -49.02
N PRO A 138 -1.71 18.56 -49.15
CA PRO A 138 -0.67 17.59 -48.77
C PRO A 138 0.58 18.25 -48.10
N SER A 139 1.62 17.59 -47.57
CA SER A 139 2.57 16.68 -48.26
C SER A 139 3.61 16.10 -47.27
N VAL A 140 4.20 14.94 -47.59
CA VAL A 140 5.37 14.34 -46.88
C VAL A 140 6.56 14.14 -47.83
N PRO A 141 7.80 14.25 -47.32
CA PRO A 141 8.79 13.16 -47.43
C PRO A 141 9.59 12.97 -46.11
N SER A 142 9.80 11.77 -45.56
CA SER A 142 10.57 10.59 -46.02
C SER A 142 12.09 10.63 -45.70
N ALA A 143 12.51 9.80 -44.71
CA ALA A 143 13.85 9.21 -44.43
C ALA A 143 15.09 10.14 -44.30
N SER A 144 16.15 9.89 -43.50
CA SER A 144 16.83 8.61 -43.16
C SER A 144 17.70 8.70 -41.88
N LEU A 145 18.32 7.57 -41.50
CA LEU A 145 19.25 7.39 -40.36
C LEU A 145 20.56 8.20 -40.45
N THR A 146 21.25 8.42 -39.31
CA THR A 146 22.71 8.21 -39.15
C THR A 146 23.10 8.02 -37.67
N LYS A 147 24.18 7.26 -37.44
CA LYS A 147 24.73 6.77 -36.16
C LYS A 147 26.21 7.16 -36.07
N ALA A 148 26.71 7.58 -34.90
CA ALA A 148 28.11 7.51 -34.41
C ALA A 148 28.26 8.44 -33.17
N GLN A 149 28.49 7.92 -31.96
CA GLN A 149 29.79 7.50 -31.36
C GLN A 149 30.58 8.65 -30.71
N ASP A 150 30.81 8.54 -29.40
CA ASP A 150 32.18 8.38 -28.89
C ASP A 150 32.21 7.37 -27.74
N SER A 151 33.41 6.86 -27.43
CA SER A 151 33.76 5.68 -26.61
C SER A 151 34.57 6.13 -25.36
N PRO A 152 35.27 5.29 -24.55
CA PRO A 152 35.51 3.83 -24.65
C PRO A 152 35.29 2.99 -23.37
N ASN A 153 35.41 1.67 -23.55
CA ASN A 153 35.41 0.60 -22.54
C ASN A 153 36.51 0.69 -21.45
N GLY A 154 36.31 -0.02 -20.34
CA GLY A 154 37.37 -0.31 -19.35
C GLY A 154 37.02 -1.33 -18.25
N THR A 155 36.96 -2.62 -18.61
CA THR A 155 37.26 -3.85 -17.83
C THR A 155 37.03 -3.93 -16.30
N VAL A 156 36.37 -5.02 -15.87
CA VAL A 156 36.37 -5.53 -14.48
C VAL A 156 37.39 -6.66 -14.30
N ASP A 157 38.20 -6.61 -13.22
CA ASP A 157 38.65 -7.76 -12.41
C ASP A 157 39.28 -7.25 -11.08
N PRO A 158 39.46 -8.08 -10.02
CA PRO A 158 39.55 -7.59 -8.63
C PRO A 158 40.95 -7.71 -7.97
N THR A 159 41.00 -7.25 -6.70
CA THR A 159 42.03 -7.53 -5.67
C THR A 159 43.25 -6.58 -5.63
N ALA A 160 43.27 -5.68 -4.64
CA ALA A 160 44.27 -5.66 -3.54
C ALA A 160 44.18 -4.40 -2.66
N ASN A 161 44.09 -4.62 -1.34
CA ASN A 161 44.46 -3.78 -0.19
C ASN A 161 44.81 -2.28 -0.38
N GLN A 162 44.18 -1.40 0.40
CA GLN A 162 44.84 -0.31 1.17
C GLN A 162 44.00 0.05 2.43
N PRO A 163 44.57 0.72 3.46
CA PRO A 163 44.14 0.55 4.86
C PRO A 163 42.96 1.40 5.32
N ALA A 164 42.43 1.06 6.51
CA ALA A 164 41.37 1.79 7.18
C ALA A 164 41.76 3.25 7.48
N ALA A 165 41.03 4.19 6.86
CA ALA A 165 41.00 5.58 7.28
C ALA A 165 39.85 5.77 8.29
N GLU A 166 40.13 6.39 9.43
CA GLU A 166 39.09 6.80 10.38
C GLU A 166 38.17 7.83 9.71
N ILE A 167 36.88 7.53 9.60
CA ILE A 167 35.91 8.46 9.02
C ILE A 167 35.52 9.49 10.10
N GLN A 168 36.26 10.59 10.17
CA GLN A 168 35.90 11.75 11.00
C GLN A 168 34.69 12.48 10.39
N LEU A 169 33.49 12.08 10.81
CA LEU A 169 32.19 12.65 10.41
C LEU A 169 32.03 14.10 10.89
N SER A 170 32.61 15.04 10.14
CA SER A 170 32.40 16.49 10.31
C SER A 170 31.22 16.96 9.46
N PHE A 171 30.00 16.82 9.98
CA PHE A 171 28.78 17.29 9.31
C PHE A 171 28.57 18.80 9.51
N SER A 172 29.16 19.62 8.64
CA SER A 172 28.95 21.08 8.63
C SER A 172 27.85 21.57 7.67
N THR A 173 27.09 20.66 7.04
CA THR A 173 25.98 20.99 6.15
C THR A 173 24.62 20.66 6.78
N PRO A 174 23.63 21.58 6.76
CA PRO A 174 22.31 21.32 7.30
C PRO A 174 21.56 20.34 6.39
N VAL A 175 21.39 19.11 6.87
CA VAL A 175 20.68 18.06 6.12
C VAL A 175 19.17 18.30 6.18
N TYR A 176 18.51 18.25 5.01
CA TYR A 176 17.06 18.38 4.93
C TYR A 176 16.35 17.35 5.83
N GLY A 177 15.39 17.81 6.63
CA GLY A 177 14.66 16.96 7.57
C GLY A 177 15.29 16.82 8.97
N GLN A 178 16.46 17.40 9.24
CA GLN A 178 17.11 17.35 10.57
C GLN A 178 16.18 17.79 11.72
N ALA A 179 15.33 18.81 11.50
CA ALA A 179 14.34 19.25 12.48
C ALA A 179 13.26 18.18 12.79
N ASN A 180 12.79 17.44 11.78
CA ASN A 180 11.84 16.35 11.97
C ASN A 180 12.50 15.15 12.66
N LEU A 181 13.75 14.84 12.31
CA LEU A 181 14.54 13.78 12.96
C LEU A 181 14.74 14.10 14.46
N ASN A 182 15.19 15.32 14.77
CA ASN A 182 15.37 15.78 16.16
C ASN A 182 14.06 15.74 16.96
N ARG A 183 12.93 16.11 16.35
CA ARG A 183 11.59 16.02 16.96
C ARG A 183 11.16 14.57 17.21
N LEU A 184 11.46 13.66 16.30
CA LEU A 184 11.17 12.23 16.47
C LEU A 184 12.01 11.63 17.61
N LEU A 185 13.31 11.95 17.65
CA LEU A 185 14.22 11.51 18.71
C LEU A 185 13.81 12.05 20.09
N SER A 186 13.45 13.33 20.20
CA SER A 186 13.01 13.90 21.48
C SER A 186 11.66 13.33 21.97
N THR A 187 10.77 12.96 21.05
CA THR A 187 9.48 12.36 21.37
C THR A 187 9.62 10.89 21.80
N LEU A 188 10.44 10.11 21.09
CA LEU A 188 10.60 8.67 21.36
C LEU A 188 11.57 8.35 22.50
N LEU A 189 12.55 9.23 22.77
CA LEU A 189 13.67 8.95 23.67
C LEU A 189 13.89 10.06 24.72
N PRO A 190 12.85 10.51 25.45
CA PRO A 190 12.93 11.68 26.34
C PRO A 190 14.01 11.54 27.43
N HIS A 191 14.34 10.33 27.86
CA HIS A 191 15.33 10.09 28.91
C HIS A 191 16.79 9.96 28.42
N ARG A 192 17.07 9.93 27.11
CA ARG A 192 18.46 9.80 26.61
C ARG A 192 19.30 11.06 26.83
N GLN A 193 18.68 12.24 26.88
CA GLN A 193 19.38 13.51 27.13
C GLN A 193 20.03 13.53 28.52
N MET A 194 19.37 12.94 29.52
CA MET A 194 19.89 12.87 30.90
C MET A 194 21.19 12.06 31.01
N PHE A 195 21.39 11.08 30.11
CA PHE A 195 22.59 10.23 30.07
C PHE A 195 23.77 10.87 29.31
N LEU A 196 23.49 11.81 28.40
CA LEU A 196 24.53 12.58 27.71
C LEU A 196 25.08 13.68 28.63
N ASN A 197 24.20 14.44 29.27
CA ASN A 197 24.61 15.52 30.19
C ASN A 197 25.44 15.00 31.37
N SER A 198 25.19 13.78 31.86
CA SER A 198 26.01 13.15 32.92
C SER A 198 27.44 12.79 32.51
N SER A 199 27.82 12.97 31.24
CA SER A 199 29.18 12.71 30.74
C SER A 199 30.03 13.98 30.54
N GLU A 200 29.45 15.17 30.68
CA GLU A 200 30.16 16.45 30.51
C GLU A 200 30.72 17.00 31.84
N ASP A 201 30.04 16.77 32.98
CA ASP A 201 30.50 17.23 34.31
C ASP A 201 31.74 16.48 34.86
N ALA A 202 32.18 15.39 34.22
CA ALA A 202 33.28 14.57 34.70
C ALA A 202 34.70 15.06 34.30
N LYS A 203 34.83 16.27 33.73
CA LYS A 203 36.10 16.78 33.18
C LYS A 203 36.50 18.18 33.63
N SER A 204 36.06 18.61 34.82
CA SER A 204 36.40 19.93 35.38
C SER A 204 36.80 19.90 36.87
N ASP A 205 37.60 18.91 37.28
CA ASP A 205 38.35 18.98 38.55
C ASP A 205 39.68 18.20 38.46
N SER A 206 40.75 18.89 38.02
CA SER A 206 42.17 18.48 38.05
C SER A 206 43.07 19.68 37.74
#